data_AF-A0A2I0IYT6-F1
#
_entry.id   AF-A0A2I0IYT6-F1
#
_cell.length_a   1.000
_cell.length_b   1.000
_cell.length_c   1.000
_cell.angle_alpha   90.00
_cell.angle_beta   90.00
_cell.angle_gamma   90.00
#
_symmetry.space_group_name_H-M   'P 1'
#
loop_
_entity.id
_entity.type
_entity.pdbx_description
1 polymer ?
#
loop_
_entity_poly.entity_id
_entity_poly.type
_entity_poly.pdbx_seq_one_letter_code
_entity_poly.pdbx_strand_id
1 'polypeptide(L)'
;MRNRCSGSTPSEESVLDLERSCCGHSNLPSLSPPTLQPFASAGQHCESSAAYFSWPTSSRLSDAAEERANYFANLQKGVLPETLGRLPKGQQATTLLELMTIRAFHSKILRCYSLGTAIGFRIRRGVLTDIPAILVFVSRKVHKQWLSPIQCLPTALEGPGGVWCDVDVVEFSYFGAPEPAPKEQLYTEIVDDLRGGDPFIGSGSQVASQETYGTLGAIVKSQTGSRQVGFLTNRHVAVDLDYPNQKMFHPLPPTLGPGVYLGAVERATSFITDELWYGIFAGINPETFVRADGAFIPFADDFDMSTVTTVVKGVGEIGDVKIIDLQSPISGLIGKQVMKVGRSSGLTNGSVLAYALEYNDEKGICFLTDFLVVGENRQTFDLEGDSGSLIILKGDVGEKAQPIGIIWGGTANRGRLKLKVGQAPENWTSGVDLGRLLNLLELDLITTNEGLRE
;
A
#
# COMPACT_ATOMS: atom_id res chain seq x y z
N MET A 1 -57.45 -20.69 -16.89
CA MET A 1 -56.84 -21.79 -16.09
C MET A 1 -55.56 -22.21 -16.80
N ARG A 2 -54.44 -22.51 -16.14
CA ARG A 2 -54.17 -22.80 -14.72
C ARG A 2 -52.74 -22.36 -14.38
N ASN A 3 -52.50 -21.68 -13.25
CA ASN A 3 -51.14 -21.36 -12.77
C ASN A 3 -50.41 -22.64 -12.35
N ARG A 4 -49.07 -22.63 -12.45
CA ARG A 4 -48.18 -23.38 -11.54
C ARG A 4 -46.95 -22.53 -11.20
N CYS A 5 -46.68 -22.45 -9.90
CA CYS A 5 -45.47 -21.87 -9.34
C CYS A 5 -44.47 -22.99 -9.01
N SER A 6 -43.18 -22.66 -9.10
CA SER A 6 -42.07 -23.36 -8.45
C SER A 6 -40.94 -22.32 -8.31
N GLY A 7 -40.41 -21.98 -7.14
CA GLY A 7 -40.41 -22.72 -5.88
C GLY A 7 -39.00 -23.20 -5.59
N SER A 8 -38.06 -22.27 -5.45
CA SER A 8 -36.64 -22.55 -5.20
C SER A 8 -36.37 -22.71 -3.71
N THR A 9 -35.98 -23.91 -3.31
CA THR A 9 -35.45 -24.24 -1.98
C THR A 9 -33.99 -23.80 -1.85
N PRO A 10 -33.60 -23.07 -0.79
CA PRO A 10 -32.20 -22.94 -0.41
C PRO A 10 -31.74 -24.21 0.34
N SER A 11 -30.52 -24.68 0.07
CA SER A 11 -29.89 -25.78 0.80
C SER A 11 -29.11 -25.25 2.01
N GLU A 12 -29.21 -26.00 3.10
CA GLU A 12 -28.65 -25.71 4.42
C GLU A 12 -27.12 -25.81 4.47
N GLU A 13 -26.48 -24.92 5.22
CA GLU A 13 -25.40 -25.27 6.17
C GLU A 13 -25.21 -24.11 7.17
N SER A 14 -25.92 -24.16 8.31
CA SER A 14 -25.77 -23.20 9.42
C SER A 14 -26.40 -23.73 10.73
N VAL A 15 -25.68 -24.64 11.39
CA VAL A 15 -25.78 -24.99 12.82
C VAL A 15 -24.42 -25.64 13.13
N LEU A 16 -23.57 -25.24 14.07
CA LEU A 16 -23.65 -25.03 15.53
C LEU A 16 -22.40 -24.16 15.92
N ASP A 17 -22.22 -23.53 17.08
CA ASP A 17 -22.70 -23.80 18.43
C ASP A 17 -23.17 -22.54 19.17
N LEU A 18 -24.13 -22.73 20.08
CA LEU A 18 -24.63 -21.75 21.03
C LEU A 18 -24.50 -22.35 22.44
N GLU A 19 -23.58 -21.84 23.27
CA GLU A 19 -23.71 -22.05 24.72
C GLU A 19 -23.01 -20.97 25.56
N ARG A 20 -23.78 -19.96 25.99
CA ARG A 20 -23.45 -19.16 27.18
C ARG A 20 -24.69 -18.48 27.79
N SER A 21 -25.16 -19.01 28.91
CA SER A 21 -25.99 -18.24 29.84
C SER A 21 -25.87 -18.82 31.25
N CYS A 22 -25.37 -18.00 32.19
CA CYS A 22 -25.59 -18.12 33.64
C CYS A 22 -24.94 -16.91 34.33
N CYS A 23 -25.67 -15.78 34.38
CA CYS A 23 -25.30 -14.63 35.21
C CYS A 23 -26.21 -14.59 36.44
N GLY A 24 -25.62 -14.66 37.64
CA GLY A 24 -26.29 -14.40 38.91
C GLY A 24 -25.78 -13.09 39.52
N HIS A 25 -26.70 -12.18 39.87
CA HIS A 25 -26.39 -10.94 40.58
C HIS A 25 -26.62 -11.06 42.09
N SER A 26 -25.73 -10.49 42.90
CA SER A 26 -26.07 -10.07 44.28
C SER A 26 -25.08 -9.05 44.90
N ASN A 27 -25.57 -7.81 45.01
CA ASN A 27 -25.44 -6.85 46.13
C ASN A 27 -24.07 -6.28 46.66
N LEU A 28 -24.09 -4.95 46.83
CA LEU A 28 -23.17 -4.00 47.52
C LEU A 28 -23.22 -4.12 49.08
N PRO A 29 -22.51 -3.33 49.95
CA PRO A 29 -21.81 -2.02 49.71
C PRO A 29 -20.49 -1.67 50.50
N SER A 30 -19.89 -0.51 50.14
CA SER A 30 -19.24 0.52 51.00
C SER A 30 -17.87 0.29 51.70
N LEU A 31 -16.90 1.22 51.47
CA LEU A 31 -16.32 2.17 52.47
C LEU A 31 -15.16 3.04 51.89
N SER A 32 -14.84 4.17 52.54
CA SER A 32 -13.74 5.16 52.25
C SER A 32 -13.31 5.82 53.59
N PRO A 33 -12.33 6.77 53.71
CA PRO A 33 -11.22 7.27 52.85
C PRO A 33 -9.86 7.13 53.65
N PRO A 34 -8.90 8.10 53.88
CA PRO A 34 -8.39 9.28 53.13
C PRO A 34 -6.83 9.47 53.06
N THR A 35 -6.37 10.42 52.21
CA THR A 35 -5.21 11.37 52.25
C THR A 35 -3.93 11.16 53.09
N LEU A 36 -2.76 11.54 52.52
CA LEU A 36 -1.78 12.51 53.11
C LEU A 36 -0.70 13.02 52.10
N GLN A 37 -0.56 14.34 51.98
CA GLN A 37 0.63 15.12 51.53
C GLN A 37 1.31 15.71 52.81
N PRO A 38 2.49 16.40 52.84
CA PRO A 38 3.15 17.25 51.82
C PRO A 38 4.71 17.05 51.74
N PHE A 39 5.51 17.77 50.94
CA PHE A 39 6.00 19.15 51.13
C PHE A 39 6.72 19.71 49.87
N ALA A 40 6.84 21.03 49.80
CA ALA A 40 7.53 21.77 48.73
C ALA A 40 8.75 22.54 49.25
N SER A 41 9.69 22.89 48.36
CA SER A 41 10.49 24.12 48.47
C SER A 41 11.02 24.53 47.08
N ALA A 42 11.27 25.82 46.90
CA ALA A 42 11.48 26.46 45.60
C ALA A 42 12.96 26.76 45.28
N GLY A 43 13.26 26.91 43.98
CA GLY A 43 14.49 27.49 43.47
C GLY A 43 14.22 28.10 42.09
N GLN A 44 14.45 29.41 41.94
CA GLN A 44 14.15 30.15 40.71
C GLN A 44 15.27 29.99 39.67
N HIS A 45 14.93 29.88 38.39
CA HIS A 45 15.64 30.56 37.31
C HIS A 45 14.71 30.75 36.10
N CYS A 46 14.90 31.84 35.36
CA CYS A 46 14.06 32.26 34.24
C CYS A 46 14.71 31.85 32.91
N GLU A 47 14.01 31.14 32.04
CA GLU A 47 14.39 30.99 30.62
C GLU A 47 13.24 30.55 29.71
N SER A 48 13.40 30.78 28.41
CA SER A 48 12.40 30.65 27.34
C SER A 48 11.80 29.23 27.21
N SER A 49 10.49 29.08 27.48
CA SER A 49 9.78 27.81 27.31
C SER A 49 9.27 27.60 25.88
N ALA A 50 10.19 27.22 24.98
CA ALA A 50 9.83 26.47 23.78
C ALA A 50 9.77 24.98 24.17
N ALA A 51 8.57 24.44 24.35
CA ALA A 51 8.39 23.07 24.84
C ALA A 51 8.88 22.02 23.82
N TYR A 52 10.06 21.49 24.09
CA TYR A 52 10.66 20.35 23.38
C TYR A 52 9.83 19.09 23.66
N PHE A 53 9.04 18.62 22.69
CA PHE A 53 8.26 17.38 22.86
C PHE A 53 9.08 16.16 22.46
N SER A 54 9.28 15.24 23.41
CA SER A 54 10.01 13.99 23.23
C SER A 54 9.16 12.94 22.49
N TRP A 55 9.74 12.35 21.45
CA TRP A 55 9.14 11.25 20.69
C TRP A 55 9.06 9.94 21.51
N PRO A 56 8.05 9.08 21.29
CA PRO A 56 8.01 7.75 21.90
C PRO A 56 9.14 6.85 21.35
N THR A 57 9.84 6.13 22.21
CA THR A 57 10.77 5.06 21.83
C THR A 57 10.02 3.75 21.57
N SER A 58 10.45 3.00 20.55
CA SER A 58 9.74 1.87 19.93
C SER A 58 9.77 0.55 20.73
N SER A 59 9.57 0.59 22.06
CA SER A 59 9.89 -0.55 22.95
C SER A 59 8.76 -1.02 23.90
N ARG A 60 7.48 -0.82 23.54
CA ARG A 60 6.34 -1.36 24.33
C ARG A 60 5.26 -2.01 23.47
N LEU A 61 5.31 -3.34 23.37
CA LEU A 61 4.33 -4.19 22.68
C LEU A 61 3.03 -4.42 23.50
N SER A 62 2.46 -3.34 24.05
CA SER A 62 1.15 -3.34 24.72
C SER A 62 0.54 -1.95 24.58
N ASP A 63 -0.67 -1.87 24.01
CA ASP A 63 -1.48 -0.66 23.83
C ASP A 63 -1.02 0.41 22.81
N ALA A 64 -0.26 0.04 21.78
CA ALA A 64 0.11 0.98 20.70
C ALA A 64 -1.08 1.71 20.02
N ALA A 65 -2.28 1.13 20.01
CA ALA A 65 -3.48 1.83 19.50
C ALA A 65 -4.04 2.85 20.51
N GLU A 66 -4.05 2.53 21.80
CA GLU A 66 -4.49 3.47 22.84
C GLU A 66 -3.44 4.58 23.07
N GLU A 67 -2.15 4.25 23.05
CA GLU A 67 -1.06 5.23 23.08
C GLU A 67 -1.14 6.20 21.88
N ARG A 68 -1.43 5.70 20.66
CA ARG A 68 -1.71 6.55 19.48
C ARG A 68 -2.95 7.44 19.69
N ALA A 69 -4.07 6.85 20.12
CA ALA A 69 -5.30 7.60 20.37
C ALA A 69 -5.08 8.68 21.44
N ASN A 70 -4.36 8.37 22.52
CA ASN A 70 -3.98 9.29 23.59
C ASN A 70 -3.01 10.37 23.11
N TYR A 71 -2.02 10.04 22.28
CA TYR A 71 -1.10 11.01 21.66
C TYR A 71 -1.87 12.06 20.83
N PHE A 72 -2.69 11.62 19.87
CA PHE A 72 -3.46 12.54 19.03
C PHE A 72 -4.57 13.26 19.82
N ALA A 73 -5.20 12.63 20.81
CA ALA A 73 -6.17 13.31 21.69
C ALA A 73 -5.50 14.37 22.59
N ASN A 74 -4.27 14.15 23.06
CA ASN A 74 -3.53 15.14 23.82
C ASN A 74 -3.09 16.32 22.94
N LEU A 75 -2.77 16.08 21.67
CA LEU A 75 -2.55 17.14 20.68
C LEU A 75 -3.82 17.97 20.45
N GLN A 76 -4.99 17.35 20.35
CA GLN A 76 -6.28 18.06 20.21
C GLN A 76 -6.59 18.96 21.42
N LYS A 77 -6.17 18.60 22.65
CA LYS A 77 -6.37 19.45 23.85
C LYS A 77 -5.58 20.77 23.80
N GLY A 78 -4.55 20.87 22.96
CA GLY A 78 -3.77 22.10 22.77
C GLY A 78 -4.24 22.98 21.59
N VAL A 79 -5.17 22.52 20.77
CA VAL A 79 -5.63 23.21 19.56
C VAL A 79 -7.02 23.81 19.80
N LEU A 80 -7.16 25.12 19.58
CA LEU A 80 -8.44 25.81 19.71
C LEU A 80 -9.44 25.38 18.62
N PRO A 81 -10.77 25.50 18.86
CA PRO A 81 -11.78 25.02 17.93
C PRO A 81 -11.70 25.64 16.52
N GLU A 82 -12.14 24.85 15.55
CA GLU A 82 -12.13 25.11 14.10
C GLU A 82 -12.37 26.57 13.70
N THR A 83 -11.38 27.19 13.04
CA THR A 83 -11.61 28.44 12.28
C THR A 83 -12.12 28.13 10.88
N LEU A 84 -13.35 27.61 10.82
CA LEU A 84 -14.10 27.34 9.59
C LEU A 84 -14.04 28.55 8.63
N GLY A 85 -13.31 28.38 7.52
CA GLY A 85 -13.21 29.37 6.44
C GLY A 85 -11.99 30.30 6.45
N ARG A 86 -11.07 30.20 7.42
CA ARG A 86 -9.77 30.89 7.35
C ARG A 86 -8.71 29.98 6.74
N LEU A 87 -7.87 30.51 5.86
CA LEU A 87 -6.64 29.82 5.46
C LEU A 87 -5.72 29.67 6.70
N PRO A 88 -5.14 28.48 6.94
CA PRO A 88 -4.15 28.28 7.99
C PRO A 88 -2.98 29.27 7.86
N LYS A 89 -2.42 29.67 9.01
CA LYS A 89 -1.29 30.63 9.05
C LYS A 89 0.08 29.99 9.20
N GLY A 90 0.13 28.70 9.53
CA GLY A 90 1.38 27.98 9.76
C GLY A 90 2.10 27.58 8.47
N GLN A 91 3.12 26.76 8.63
CA GLN A 91 3.89 26.21 7.51
C GLN A 91 3.06 25.15 6.75
N GLN A 92 3.13 25.16 5.43
CA GLN A 92 2.55 24.10 4.62
C GLN A 92 3.45 22.85 4.67
N ALA A 93 2.87 21.67 4.82
CA ALA A 93 3.59 20.39 4.90
C ALA A 93 4.54 20.20 3.72
N THR A 94 5.79 19.83 3.95
CA THR A 94 6.79 19.60 2.89
C THR A 94 7.19 18.12 2.76
N THR A 95 6.93 17.31 3.78
CA THR A 95 7.33 15.89 3.87
C THR A 95 6.16 14.92 3.78
N LEU A 96 6.43 13.66 3.45
CA LEU A 96 5.41 12.60 3.48
C LEU A 96 4.88 12.39 4.91
N LEU A 97 5.77 12.43 5.91
CA LEU A 97 5.45 12.25 7.32
C LEU A 97 4.45 13.28 7.84
N GLU A 98 4.61 14.55 7.48
CA GLU A 98 3.66 15.60 7.86
C GLU A 98 2.27 15.33 7.29
N LEU A 99 2.17 14.94 6.01
CA LEU A 99 0.87 14.59 5.40
C LEU A 99 0.24 13.35 6.07
N MET A 100 1.03 12.32 6.39
CA MET A 100 0.56 11.16 7.15
C MET A 100 0.04 11.58 8.53
N THR A 101 0.77 12.45 9.24
CA THR A 101 0.42 12.93 10.58
C THR A 101 -0.86 13.78 10.57
N ILE A 102 -1.00 14.71 9.62
CA ILE A 102 -2.23 15.50 9.44
C ILE A 102 -3.41 14.58 9.14
N ARG A 103 -3.23 13.57 8.27
CA ARG A 103 -4.28 12.59 7.96
C ARG A 103 -4.68 11.78 9.18
N ALA A 104 -3.73 11.23 9.94
CA ALA A 104 -4.03 10.44 11.14
C ALA A 104 -4.80 11.26 12.19
N PHE A 105 -4.38 12.50 12.42
CA PHE A 105 -5.04 13.46 13.32
C PHE A 105 -6.50 13.79 12.90
N HIS A 106 -6.76 13.85 11.58
CA HIS A 106 -8.08 14.12 11.00
C HIS A 106 -8.85 12.87 10.52
N SER A 107 -8.37 11.67 10.86
CA SER A 107 -8.93 10.39 10.37
C SER A 107 -10.44 10.24 10.56
N LYS A 108 -11.00 10.75 11.66
CA LYS A 108 -12.45 10.73 11.92
C LYS A 108 -13.25 11.48 10.85
N ILE A 109 -12.92 12.75 10.58
CA ILE A 109 -13.65 13.57 9.60
C ILE A 109 -13.42 13.07 8.16
N LEU A 110 -12.21 12.59 7.87
CA LEU A 110 -11.83 12.08 6.56
C LEU A 110 -12.57 10.78 6.19
N ARG A 111 -12.92 9.93 7.16
CA ARG A 111 -13.62 8.66 6.92
C ARG A 111 -15.14 8.78 6.77
N CYS A 112 -15.76 9.89 7.19
CA CYS A 112 -17.24 10.01 7.20
C CYS A 112 -17.92 9.90 5.82
N TYR A 113 -17.26 10.36 4.74
CA TYR A 113 -17.84 10.41 3.38
C TYR A 113 -16.84 10.04 2.28
N SER A 114 -15.81 9.25 2.60
CA SER A 114 -14.79 8.82 1.64
C SER A 114 -14.83 7.30 1.37
N LEU A 115 -14.36 6.92 0.19
CA LEU A 115 -14.02 5.54 -0.18
C LEU A 115 -12.60 5.17 0.28
N GLY A 116 -11.82 6.16 0.73
CA GLY A 116 -10.42 6.05 1.10
C GLY A 116 -9.71 7.41 1.03
N THR A 117 -8.45 7.43 1.43
CA THR A 117 -7.59 8.61 1.35
C THR A 117 -6.16 8.24 0.93
N ALA A 118 -5.41 9.18 0.36
CA ALA A 118 -3.98 9.03 0.13
C ALA A 118 -3.26 10.37 0.35
N ILE A 119 -1.93 10.36 0.43
CA ILE A 119 -1.13 11.58 0.54
C ILE A 119 -0.41 11.89 -0.77
N GLY A 120 -0.28 13.17 -1.12
CA GLY A 120 0.43 13.58 -2.33
C GLY A 120 0.28 15.06 -2.62
N PHE A 121 0.14 15.40 -3.90
CA PHE A 121 -0.13 16.76 -4.35
C PHE A 121 -1.53 16.90 -4.93
N ARG A 122 -2.06 18.11 -4.86
CA ARG A 122 -3.36 18.49 -5.42
C ARG A 122 -3.40 18.34 -6.94
N ILE A 123 -4.54 17.91 -7.48
CA ILE A 123 -4.75 17.67 -8.91
C ILE A 123 -5.69 18.75 -9.48
N ARG A 124 -5.18 19.59 -10.37
CA ARG A 124 -5.96 20.67 -11.00
C ARG A 124 -6.14 20.40 -12.49
N ARG A 125 -7.40 20.19 -12.92
CA ARG A 125 -7.79 19.95 -14.33
C ARG A 125 -7.06 18.77 -15.00
N GLY A 126 -6.76 17.72 -14.21
CA GLY A 126 -5.98 16.55 -14.64
C GLY A 126 -4.46 16.74 -14.65
N VAL A 127 -3.95 17.80 -14.02
CA VAL A 127 -2.50 18.05 -13.87
C VAL A 127 -2.16 18.03 -12.39
N LEU A 128 -1.17 17.22 -12.01
CA LEU A 128 -0.61 17.22 -10.67
C LEU A 128 0.12 18.54 -10.40
N THR A 129 -0.12 19.15 -9.25
CA THR A 129 0.55 20.40 -8.84
C THR A 129 1.70 20.11 -7.87
N ASP A 130 2.31 21.16 -7.35
CA ASP A 130 3.27 21.16 -6.25
C ASP A 130 2.61 21.42 -4.87
N ILE A 131 1.29 21.57 -4.81
CA ILE A 131 0.55 21.93 -3.60
C ILE A 131 0.27 20.68 -2.75
N PRO A 132 0.87 20.56 -1.54
CA PRO A 132 0.70 19.41 -0.63
C PRO A 132 -0.77 19.18 -0.27
N ALA A 133 -1.26 17.96 -0.41
CA ALA A 133 -2.66 17.64 -0.16
C ALA A 133 -2.89 16.22 0.38
N ILE A 134 -3.95 16.09 1.18
CA ILE A 134 -4.62 14.81 1.41
C ILE A 134 -5.65 14.63 0.29
N LEU A 135 -5.47 13.58 -0.49
CA LEU A 135 -6.39 13.14 -1.53
C LEU A 135 -7.54 12.38 -0.86
N VAL A 136 -8.78 12.85 -1.03
CA VAL A 136 -9.97 12.21 -0.46
C VAL A 136 -10.83 11.66 -1.58
N PHE A 137 -10.95 10.35 -1.61
CA PHE A 137 -11.59 9.62 -2.69
C PHE A 137 -13.09 9.50 -2.45
N VAL A 138 -13.91 9.89 -3.43
CA VAL A 138 -15.39 9.88 -3.34
C VAL A 138 -16.01 9.25 -4.57
N SER A 139 -17.19 8.64 -4.44
CA SER A 139 -17.93 8.06 -5.56
C SER A 139 -18.47 9.11 -6.54
N ARG A 140 -18.69 10.36 -6.10
CA ARG A 140 -19.14 11.46 -6.95
C ARG A 140 -18.83 12.83 -6.35
N LYS A 141 -18.27 13.75 -7.15
CA LYS A 141 -18.21 15.18 -6.83
C LYS A 141 -19.56 15.83 -7.08
N VAL A 142 -20.05 16.55 -6.07
CA VAL A 142 -21.33 17.26 -6.11
C VAL A 142 -21.08 18.74 -5.78
N HIS A 143 -21.81 19.65 -6.43
CA HIS A 143 -21.69 21.08 -6.15
C HIS A 143 -22.16 21.39 -4.73
N LYS A 144 -21.45 22.28 -4.01
CA LYS A 144 -21.70 22.56 -2.58
C LYS A 144 -23.14 22.95 -2.25
N GLN A 145 -23.87 23.58 -3.18
CA GLN A 145 -25.29 23.94 -2.98
C GLN A 145 -26.24 22.74 -2.81
N TRP A 146 -25.82 21.54 -3.21
CA TRP A 146 -26.58 20.29 -3.10
C TRP A 146 -26.03 19.37 -1.99
N LEU A 147 -25.04 19.83 -1.23
CA LEU A 147 -24.47 19.11 -0.10
C LEU A 147 -24.93 19.77 1.19
N SER A 148 -25.25 18.95 2.20
CA SER A 148 -25.37 19.46 3.56
C SER A 148 -23.98 19.88 4.09
N PRO A 149 -23.90 20.78 5.09
CA PRO A 149 -22.62 21.23 5.63
C PRO A 149 -21.70 20.09 6.10
N ILE A 150 -22.28 19.03 6.69
CA ILE A 150 -21.53 17.86 7.17
C ILE A 150 -20.93 17.02 6.03
N GLN A 151 -21.52 17.05 4.83
CA GLN A 151 -20.98 16.39 3.63
C GLN A 151 -19.93 17.24 2.90
N CYS A 152 -19.69 18.49 3.34
CA CYS A 152 -18.66 19.34 2.77
C CYS A 152 -17.33 19.11 3.48
N LEU A 153 -16.43 18.35 2.84
CA LEU A 153 -15.05 18.25 3.29
C LEU A 153 -14.39 19.64 3.41
N PRO A 154 -13.53 19.87 4.42
CA PRO A 154 -12.80 21.12 4.58
C PRO A 154 -11.86 21.35 3.39
N THR A 155 -11.47 22.60 3.14
CA THR A 155 -10.58 22.95 2.00
C THR A 155 -9.09 22.75 2.31
N ALA A 156 -8.74 22.78 3.59
CA ALA A 156 -7.40 22.58 4.12
C ALA A 156 -7.52 21.96 5.52
N LEU A 157 -6.47 21.27 5.97
CA LEU A 157 -6.38 20.66 7.29
C LEU A 157 -5.11 21.14 7.98
N GLU A 158 -5.26 21.68 9.19
CA GLU A 158 -4.15 22.04 10.09
C GLU A 158 -3.97 20.91 11.10
N GLY A 159 -2.75 20.39 11.20
CA GLY A 159 -2.38 19.32 12.11
C GLY A 159 -1.50 19.80 13.28
N PRO A 160 -0.84 18.86 13.97
CA PRO A 160 0.06 19.17 15.09
C PRO A 160 1.13 20.20 14.72
N GLY A 161 1.43 21.12 15.65
CA GLY A 161 2.43 22.18 15.43
C GLY A 161 2.00 23.30 14.46
N GLY A 162 0.75 23.29 13.97
CA GLY A 162 0.26 24.27 12.99
C GLY A 162 0.70 24.00 11.55
N VAL A 163 1.28 22.83 11.28
CA VAL A 163 1.60 22.38 9.92
C VAL A 163 0.30 22.02 9.20
N TRP A 164 0.12 22.44 7.95
CA TRP A 164 -1.14 22.25 7.23
C TRP A 164 -0.98 21.80 5.78
N CYS A 165 -2.05 21.26 5.19
CA CYS A 165 -2.10 20.90 3.77
C CYS A 165 -3.48 21.19 3.16
N ASP A 166 -3.58 21.20 1.84
CA ASP A 166 -4.86 21.23 1.13
C ASP A 166 -5.62 19.90 1.34
N VAL A 167 -6.93 19.94 1.13
CA VAL A 167 -7.73 18.73 0.86
C VAL A 167 -8.13 18.75 -0.61
N ASP A 168 -7.80 17.70 -1.34
CA ASP A 168 -8.26 17.55 -2.72
C ASP A 168 -9.20 16.36 -2.85
N VAL A 169 -10.45 16.66 -3.20
CA VAL A 169 -11.45 15.62 -3.46
C VAL A 169 -11.17 15.02 -4.83
N VAL A 170 -11.12 13.70 -4.94
CA VAL A 170 -10.91 12.96 -6.20
C VAL A 170 -12.09 12.02 -6.44
N GLU A 171 -12.65 12.03 -7.65
CA GLU A 171 -13.84 11.23 -7.98
C GLU A 171 -13.41 9.86 -8.53
N PHE A 172 -14.00 8.79 -8.01
CA PHE A 172 -13.92 7.45 -8.57
C PHE A 172 -15.15 7.12 -9.41
N SER A 173 -14.91 6.62 -10.61
CA SER A 173 -15.90 5.87 -11.38
C SER A 173 -16.07 4.48 -10.77
N TYR A 174 -16.78 4.42 -9.64
CA TYR A 174 -17.08 3.17 -8.90
C TYR A 174 -18.20 2.37 -9.59
N PHE A 175 -19.15 3.06 -10.23
CA PHE A 175 -20.26 2.45 -10.94
C PHE A 175 -20.01 2.45 -12.45
N GLY A 176 -19.68 1.28 -12.98
CA GLY A 176 -19.50 1.01 -14.39
C GLY A 176 -18.91 -0.39 -14.54
N ALA A 177 -19.25 -1.10 -15.62
CA ALA A 177 -18.51 -2.32 -15.95
C ALA A 177 -17.02 -1.93 -16.11
N PRO A 178 -16.07 -2.73 -15.60
CA PRO A 178 -14.68 -2.53 -15.96
C PRO A 178 -14.59 -2.54 -17.49
N GLU A 179 -14.06 -1.45 -18.06
CA GLU A 179 -13.77 -1.40 -19.48
C GLU A 179 -12.83 -2.58 -19.74
N PRO A 180 -13.23 -3.56 -20.58
CA PRO A 180 -12.50 -4.81 -20.68
C PRO A 180 -11.07 -4.47 -21.09
N ALA A 181 -10.12 -4.72 -20.18
CA ALA A 181 -8.71 -4.65 -20.51
C ALA A 181 -8.51 -5.46 -21.79
N PRO A 182 -7.82 -4.94 -22.82
CA PRO A 182 -7.68 -5.65 -24.08
C PRO A 182 -7.20 -7.07 -23.83
N LYS A 183 -8.05 -8.06 -24.12
CA LYS A 183 -7.66 -9.48 -24.07
C LYS A 183 -6.62 -9.82 -25.14
N GLU A 184 -6.42 -8.90 -26.09
CA GLU A 184 -5.21 -8.77 -26.87
C GLU A 184 -4.03 -8.51 -25.92
N GLN A 185 -3.42 -9.61 -25.49
CA GLN A 185 -2.07 -9.62 -24.96
C GLN A 185 -1.19 -8.85 -25.94
N LEU A 186 -0.40 -7.90 -25.44
CA LEU A 186 0.54 -7.14 -26.25
C LEU A 186 1.64 -8.09 -26.75
N TYR A 187 1.44 -8.70 -27.92
CA TYR A 187 2.41 -9.55 -28.60
C TYR A 187 3.59 -8.69 -29.10
N THR A 188 4.45 -8.35 -28.16
CA THR A 188 5.75 -7.72 -28.38
C THR A 188 6.84 -8.76 -28.09
N GLU A 189 7.99 -8.61 -28.71
CA GLU A 189 9.18 -9.44 -28.47
C GLU A 189 9.51 -9.56 -26.98
N ILE A 190 9.47 -8.44 -26.24
CA ILE A 190 9.64 -8.43 -24.77
C ILE A 190 8.62 -9.33 -24.08
N VAL A 191 7.34 -9.30 -24.47
CA VAL A 191 6.31 -10.10 -23.81
C VAL A 191 6.43 -11.58 -24.15
N ASP A 192 6.89 -11.94 -25.35
CA ASP A 192 7.13 -13.35 -25.73
C ASP A 192 8.35 -13.92 -24.97
N ASP A 193 9.46 -13.16 -24.96
CA ASP A 193 10.67 -13.44 -24.19
C ASP A 193 10.37 -13.75 -22.72
N LEU A 194 9.65 -12.84 -22.04
CA LEU A 194 9.31 -12.97 -20.62
C LEU A 194 8.42 -14.19 -20.33
N ARG A 195 7.82 -14.82 -21.34
CA ARG A 195 6.98 -16.01 -21.24
C ARG A 195 7.70 -17.29 -21.67
N GLY A 196 9.04 -17.27 -21.71
CA GLY A 196 9.88 -18.43 -22.03
C GLY A 196 10.37 -18.46 -23.48
N GLY A 197 10.27 -17.35 -24.22
CA GLY A 197 10.99 -17.16 -25.48
C GLY A 197 12.50 -16.93 -25.27
N ASP A 198 12.88 -16.35 -24.13
CA ASP A 198 14.28 -16.12 -23.73
C ASP A 198 14.82 -17.31 -22.93
N PRO A 199 16.06 -17.82 -23.19
CA PRO A 199 16.76 -18.72 -22.28
C PRO A 199 17.03 -18.16 -20.88
N PHE A 200 16.97 -16.83 -20.65
CA PHE A 200 17.23 -16.23 -19.35
C PHE A 200 15.97 -15.90 -18.53
N ILE A 201 16.04 -16.15 -17.22
CA ILE A 201 15.02 -15.79 -16.23
C ILE A 201 15.50 -14.64 -15.34
N GLY A 202 14.66 -13.63 -15.13
CA GLY A 202 14.99 -12.47 -14.32
C GLY A 202 13.77 -11.60 -14.00
N SER A 203 14.01 -10.40 -13.51
CA SER A 203 12.97 -9.43 -13.18
C SER A 203 12.07 -9.12 -14.39
N GLY A 204 10.76 -9.34 -14.24
CA GLY A 204 9.75 -9.24 -15.29
C GLY A 204 9.29 -10.59 -15.86
N SER A 205 10.06 -11.67 -15.69
CA SER A 205 9.76 -12.99 -16.27
C SER A 205 8.49 -13.59 -15.66
N GLN A 206 7.77 -14.40 -16.43
CA GLN A 206 6.61 -15.14 -15.95
C GLN A 206 7.01 -16.16 -14.88
N VAL A 207 6.25 -16.22 -13.81
CA VAL A 207 6.26 -17.36 -12.87
C VAL A 207 4.83 -17.87 -12.68
N ALA A 208 4.68 -19.18 -12.59
CA ALA A 208 3.37 -19.82 -12.44
C ALA A 208 3.37 -20.86 -11.32
N SER A 209 2.25 -20.90 -10.59
CA SER A 209 1.86 -22.00 -9.73
C SER A 209 1.05 -23.02 -10.56
N GLN A 210 0.29 -23.92 -9.91
CA GLN A 210 -0.67 -24.79 -10.61
C GLN A 210 -1.93 -24.03 -11.06
N GLU A 211 -2.31 -22.96 -10.37
CA GLU A 211 -3.59 -22.26 -10.56
C GLU A 211 -3.44 -20.83 -11.07
N THR A 212 -2.33 -20.18 -10.71
CA THR A 212 -2.09 -18.75 -10.90
C THR A 212 -0.79 -18.50 -11.67
N TYR A 213 -0.72 -17.35 -12.34
CA TYR A 213 0.50 -16.86 -12.96
C TYR A 213 0.68 -15.37 -12.66
N GLY A 214 1.94 -14.98 -12.53
CA GLY A 214 2.34 -13.61 -12.26
C GLY A 214 3.75 -13.35 -12.77
N THR A 215 4.40 -12.35 -12.18
CA THR A 215 5.71 -11.86 -12.58
C THR A 215 6.74 -12.07 -11.48
N LEU A 216 7.93 -12.53 -11.85
CA LEU A 216 9.13 -12.50 -11.03
C LEU A 216 9.52 -11.03 -10.83
N GLY A 217 9.47 -10.54 -9.59
CA GLY A 217 9.80 -9.16 -9.28
C GLY A 217 11.29 -8.91 -9.30
N ALA A 218 11.99 -9.52 -8.34
CA ALA A 218 13.42 -9.31 -8.14
C ALA A 218 14.14 -10.64 -7.90
N ILE A 219 15.39 -10.73 -8.37
CA ILE A 219 16.32 -11.73 -7.87
C ILE A 219 16.86 -11.25 -6.52
N VAL A 220 16.84 -12.13 -5.53
CA VAL A 220 17.10 -11.79 -4.13
C VAL A 220 17.91 -12.89 -3.44
N LYS A 221 18.58 -12.52 -2.36
CA LYS A 221 19.33 -13.44 -1.49
C LYS A 221 18.71 -13.46 -0.10
N SER A 222 18.59 -14.64 0.50
CA SER A 222 18.21 -14.72 1.91
C SER A 222 19.32 -14.18 2.82
N GLN A 223 18.97 -13.32 3.78
CA GLN A 223 19.89 -12.92 4.86
C GLN A 223 20.08 -14.04 5.90
N THR A 224 19.14 -15.00 5.95
CA THR A 224 19.08 -16.10 6.92
C THR A 224 19.35 -17.48 6.29
N GLY A 225 19.57 -18.49 7.13
CA GLY A 225 19.83 -19.86 6.69
C GLY A 225 21.11 -20.01 5.88
N SER A 226 21.06 -20.78 4.79
CA SER A 226 22.15 -21.03 3.85
C SER A 226 22.43 -19.86 2.89
N ARG A 227 21.75 -18.71 3.06
CA ARG A 227 21.81 -17.54 2.16
C ARG A 227 21.52 -17.88 0.69
N GLN A 228 20.58 -18.79 0.46
CA GLN A 228 20.15 -19.20 -0.88
C GLN A 228 19.72 -17.99 -1.73
N VAL A 229 20.10 -18.03 -3.00
CA VAL A 229 19.59 -17.14 -4.04
C VAL A 229 18.22 -17.65 -4.48
N GLY A 230 17.31 -16.72 -4.73
CA GLY A 230 15.96 -17.00 -5.17
C GLY A 230 15.34 -15.78 -5.81
N PHE A 231 14.01 -15.74 -5.79
CA PHE A 231 13.25 -14.61 -6.31
C PHE A 231 12.12 -14.18 -5.39
N LEU A 232 11.76 -12.90 -5.52
CA LEU A 232 10.61 -12.28 -4.90
C LEU A 232 9.47 -12.17 -5.92
N THR A 233 8.26 -12.55 -5.52
CA THR A 233 7.01 -12.24 -6.24
C THR A 233 5.90 -11.94 -5.22
N ASN A 234 4.65 -11.76 -5.66
CA ASN A 234 3.53 -11.58 -4.73
C ASN A 234 3.14 -12.87 -4.00
N ARG A 235 2.66 -12.72 -2.76
CA ARG A 235 2.10 -13.83 -2.00
C ARG A 235 0.84 -14.41 -2.65
N HIS A 236 -0.02 -13.61 -3.28
CA HIS A 236 -1.17 -14.14 -4.03
C HIS A 236 -0.80 -14.83 -5.36
N VAL A 237 0.40 -14.60 -5.90
CA VAL A 237 0.91 -15.32 -7.08
C VAL A 237 1.49 -16.66 -6.67
N ALA A 238 2.23 -16.71 -5.57
CA ALA A 238 2.99 -17.89 -5.19
C ALA A 238 2.31 -18.82 -4.17
N VAL A 239 1.36 -18.35 -3.34
CA VAL A 239 0.80 -19.12 -2.22
C VAL A 239 -0.69 -19.39 -2.38
N ASP A 240 -1.02 -20.67 -2.55
CA ASP A 240 -2.36 -21.18 -2.28
C ASP A 240 -2.56 -21.34 -0.76
N LEU A 241 -3.78 -21.10 -0.27
CA LEU A 241 -4.14 -21.33 1.13
C LEU A 241 -4.24 -22.82 1.47
N ASP A 242 -4.61 -23.67 0.51
CA ASP A 242 -4.70 -25.12 0.70
C ASP A 242 -3.34 -25.83 0.52
N TYR A 243 -2.39 -25.17 -0.16
CA TYR A 243 -1.05 -25.69 -0.44
C TYR A 243 0.05 -24.65 -0.11
N PRO A 244 0.43 -24.47 1.17
CA PRO A 244 1.40 -23.44 1.56
C PRO A 244 2.81 -23.63 0.97
N ASN A 245 3.23 -24.88 0.72
CA ASN A 245 4.50 -25.22 0.07
C ASN A 245 4.35 -25.32 -1.46
N GLN A 246 3.65 -24.35 -2.05
CA GLN A 246 3.34 -24.33 -3.47
C GLN A 246 4.61 -24.29 -4.34
N LYS A 247 4.61 -25.09 -5.40
CA LYS A 247 5.70 -25.14 -6.38
C LYS A 247 5.53 -24.08 -7.46
N MET A 248 6.62 -23.40 -7.79
CA MET A 248 6.71 -22.37 -8.83
C MET A 248 7.50 -22.86 -10.04
N PHE A 249 7.07 -22.43 -11.22
CA PHE A 249 7.60 -22.85 -12.52
C PHE A 249 7.79 -21.66 -13.47
N HIS A 250 8.67 -21.82 -14.46
CA HIS A 250 8.80 -20.90 -15.59
C HIS A 250 8.76 -21.65 -16.93
N PRO A 251 7.99 -21.18 -17.93
CA PRO A 251 6.87 -20.24 -17.78
C PRO A 251 5.65 -20.90 -17.13
N LEU A 252 5.46 -22.21 -17.29
CA LEU A 252 4.25 -22.94 -16.91
C LEU A 252 4.56 -24.23 -16.12
N PRO A 253 3.64 -24.70 -15.26
CA PRO A 253 3.73 -26.03 -14.68
C PRO A 253 3.52 -27.12 -15.75
N PRO A 254 4.06 -28.35 -15.55
CA PRO A 254 3.94 -29.47 -16.50
C PRO A 254 2.50 -29.90 -16.87
N THR A 255 1.52 -29.51 -16.05
CA THR A 255 0.08 -29.73 -16.24
C THR A 255 -0.55 -28.79 -17.26
N LEU A 256 0.03 -27.59 -17.47
CA LEU A 256 -0.47 -26.55 -18.36
C LEU A 256 0.39 -26.36 -19.61
N GLY A 257 1.67 -26.73 -19.57
CA GLY A 257 2.57 -26.60 -20.71
C GLY A 257 4.02 -26.97 -20.40
N PRO A 258 4.95 -26.74 -21.34
CA PRO A 258 6.37 -26.87 -21.08
C PRO A 258 6.85 -25.81 -20.07
N GLY A 259 7.75 -26.21 -19.18
CA GLY A 259 8.41 -25.33 -18.25
C GLY A 259 9.34 -26.07 -17.30
N VAL A 260 10.16 -25.30 -16.60
CA VAL A 260 11.13 -25.74 -15.59
C VAL A 260 10.60 -25.48 -14.19
N TYR A 261 10.92 -26.36 -13.25
CA TYR A 261 10.68 -26.14 -11.82
C TYR A 261 11.72 -25.14 -11.31
N LEU A 262 11.27 -24.09 -10.62
CA LEU A 262 12.15 -23.07 -10.05
C LEU A 262 12.44 -23.35 -8.58
N GLY A 263 11.42 -23.74 -7.82
CA GLY A 263 11.49 -23.83 -6.36
C GLY A 263 10.10 -23.88 -5.72
N ALA A 264 10.05 -23.87 -4.40
CA ALA A 264 8.81 -23.81 -3.61
C ALA A 264 8.86 -22.64 -2.63
N VAL A 265 7.71 -22.11 -2.23
CA VAL A 265 7.65 -20.97 -1.30
C VAL A 265 8.28 -21.33 0.05
N GLU A 266 9.21 -20.48 0.50
CA GLU A 266 9.87 -20.62 1.80
C GLU A 266 9.28 -19.66 2.83
N ARG A 267 9.15 -18.38 2.47
CA ARG A 267 8.62 -17.31 3.33
C ARG A 267 7.64 -16.45 2.56
N ALA A 268 6.51 -16.13 3.17
CA ALA A 268 5.51 -15.25 2.57
C ALA A 268 4.75 -14.45 3.63
N THR A 269 4.28 -13.26 3.24
CA THR A 269 3.50 -12.36 4.10
C THR A 269 2.32 -11.79 3.30
N SER A 270 1.15 -11.73 3.92
CA SER A 270 -0.04 -11.08 3.34
C SER A 270 -0.18 -9.65 3.86
N PHE A 271 -0.06 -9.49 5.18
CA PHE A 271 -0.36 -8.26 5.90
C PHE A 271 0.64 -8.04 7.04
N ILE A 272 0.81 -6.77 7.42
CA ILE A 272 1.53 -6.36 8.61
C ILE A 272 0.75 -5.23 9.31
N THR A 273 0.97 -5.03 10.61
CA THR A 273 0.41 -3.90 11.34
C THR A 273 0.98 -2.58 10.80
N ASP A 274 0.15 -1.54 10.83
CA ASP A 274 0.52 -0.21 10.35
C ASP A 274 1.64 0.45 11.16
N GLU A 275 1.75 0.11 12.44
CA GLU A 275 2.85 0.50 13.33
C GLU A 275 4.21 -0.06 12.90
N LEU A 276 4.32 -1.36 12.60
CA LEU A 276 5.59 -1.96 12.19
C LEU A 276 6.04 -1.49 10.81
N TRP A 277 5.09 -1.06 9.97
CA TRP A 277 5.39 -0.52 8.65
C TRP A 277 5.70 0.98 8.71
N TYR A 278 4.73 1.82 9.10
CA TYR A 278 4.81 3.27 9.04
C TYR A 278 5.13 3.95 10.37
N GLY A 279 5.19 3.21 11.49
CA GLY A 279 5.17 3.80 12.83
C GLY A 279 3.80 4.36 13.19
N ILE A 280 3.76 5.30 14.14
CA ILE A 280 2.51 5.81 14.72
C ILE A 280 1.63 6.67 13.77
N PHE A 281 2.09 6.91 12.53
CA PHE A 281 1.57 7.96 11.64
C PHE A 281 0.52 7.47 10.64
N ALA A 282 0.24 6.17 10.57
CA ALA A 282 -0.72 5.64 9.61
C ALA A 282 -2.19 6.00 9.95
N GLY A 283 -2.57 5.91 11.23
CA GLY A 283 -3.90 6.22 11.75
C GLY A 283 -4.05 5.97 13.26
N ILE A 284 -5.27 6.18 13.78
CA ILE A 284 -5.63 5.95 15.20
C ILE A 284 -6.47 4.69 15.41
N ASN A 285 -6.74 3.93 14.34
CA ASN A 285 -7.63 2.78 14.37
C ASN A 285 -6.83 1.49 14.68
N PRO A 286 -7.15 0.73 15.74
CA PRO A 286 -6.46 -0.52 16.06
C PRO A 286 -6.54 -1.56 14.93
N GLU A 287 -7.65 -1.60 14.18
CA GLU A 287 -7.87 -2.57 13.11
C GLU A 287 -7.38 -2.01 11.76
N THR A 288 -6.07 -1.74 11.68
CA THR A 288 -5.42 -1.15 10.51
C THR A 288 -4.23 -2.00 10.06
N PHE A 289 -4.28 -2.48 8.81
CA PHE A 289 -3.28 -3.39 8.25
C PHE A 289 -2.71 -2.86 6.94
N VAL A 290 -1.39 -2.96 6.76
CA VAL A 290 -0.76 -2.73 5.45
C VAL A 290 -0.76 -4.03 4.66
N ARG A 291 -1.10 -3.96 3.38
CA ARG A 291 -0.91 -5.09 2.46
C ARG A 291 0.56 -5.16 2.07
N ALA A 292 1.25 -6.20 2.55
CA ALA A 292 2.65 -6.46 2.23
C ALA A 292 2.77 -7.42 1.03
N ASP A 293 1.93 -8.46 1.02
CA ASP A 293 1.72 -9.41 -0.09
C ASP A 293 2.97 -9.81 -0.90
N GLY A 294 4.02 -10.27 -0.21
CA GLY A 294 5.26 -10.75 -0.84
C GLY A 294 5.59 -12.19 -0.47
N ALA A 295 6.23 -12.91 -1.38
CA ALA A 295 6.71 -14.27 -1.18
C ALA A 295 8.12 -14.45 -1.76
N PHE A 296 8.98 -15.11 -0.98
CA PHE A 296 10.31 -15.55 -1.34
C PHE A 296 10.30 -17.03 -1.73
N ILE A 297 10.94 -17.32 -2.86
CA ILE A 297 11.11 -18.65 -3.41
C ILE A 297 12.61 -18.83 -3.67
N PRO A 298 13.35 -19.61 -2.85
CA PRO A 298 14.71 -20.01 -3.20
C PRO A 298 14.71 -20.84 -4.49
N PHE A 299 15.73 -20.69 -5.32
CA PHE A 299 15.92 -21.62 -6.44
C PHE A 299 16.24 -23.02 -5.91
N ALA A 300 15.75 -24.05 -6.59
CA ALA A 300 16.03 -25.44 -6.26
C ALA A 300 17.54 -25.74 -6.36
N ASP A 301 18.06 -26.64 -5.52
CA ASP A 301 19.49 -26.94 -5.46
C ASP A 301 20.06 -27.51 -6.79
N ASP A 302 19.20 -28.03 -7.68
CA ASP A 302 19.52 -28.54 -9.01
C ASP A 302 19.18 -27.56 -10.16
N PHE A 303 18.76 -26.33 -9.86
CA PHE A 303 18.44 -25.32 -10.86
C PHE A 303 19.70 -24.72 -11.52
N ASP A 304 19.67 -24.55 -12.84
CA ASP A 304 20.79 -23.97 -13.59
C ASP A 304 20.86 -22.44 -13.42
N MET A 305 21.59 -22.01 -12.40
CA MET A 305 21.85 -20.60 -12.12
C MET A 305 22.53 -19.82 -13.26
N SER A 306 23.09 -20.48 -14.28
CA SER A 306 23.62 -19.77 -15.46
C SER A 306 22.52 -19.16 -16.35
N THR A 307 21.27 -19.59 -16.16
CA THR A 307 20.08 -19.01 -16.80
C THR A 307 19.52 -17.79 -16.06
N VAL A 308 20.02 -17.46 -14.86
CA VAL A 308 19.52 -16.31 -14.08
C VAL A 308 20.20 -15.01 -14.52
N THR A 309 19.41 -13.95 -14.72
CA THR A 309 19.92 -12.61 -15.06
C THR A 309 19.40 -11.53 -14.11
N THR A 310 20.26 -10.57 -13.79
CA THR A 310 19.89 -9.34 -13.05
C THR A 310 19.50 -8.18 -13.97
N VAL A 311 19.66 -8.34 -15.30
CA VAL A 311 19.32 -7.32 -16.30
C VAL A 311 17.82 -7.33 -16.56
N VAL A 312 17.18 -6.17 -16.40
CA VAL A 312 15.74 -6.00 -16.61
C VAL A 312 15.46 -5.69 -18.10
N LYS A 313 14.72 -6.55 -18.81
CA LYS A 313 14.46 -6.37 -20.26
C LYS A 313 13.86 -5.01 -20.59
N GLY A 314 14.49 -4.28 -21.51
CA GLY A 314 14.05 -2.94 -21.94
C GLY A 314 14.37 -1.80 -20.95
N VAL A 315 14.93 -2.10 -19.76
CA VAL A 315 15.41 -1.10 -18.79
C VAL A 315 16.94 -1.14 -18.65
N GLY A 316 17.53 -2.33 -18.70
CA GLY A 316 18.97 -2.56 -18.52
C GLY A 316 19.33 -2.94 -17.08
N GLU A 317 20.53 -2.56 -16.65
CA GLU A 317 20.96 -2.69 -15.26
C GLU A 317 20.18 -1.71 -14.35
N ILE A 318 19.69 -2.21 -13.23
CA ILE A 318 19.12 -1.39 -12.16
C ILE A 318 20.15 -1.12 -11.06
N GLY A 319 19.93 -0.05 -10.30
CA GLY A 319 20.66 0.24 -9.06
C GLY A 319 19.96 -0.38 -7.84
N ASP A 320 20.52 -0.10 -6.66
CA ASP A 320 19.98 -0.56 -5.39
C ASP A 320 18.59 0.01 -5.09
N VAL A 321 17.87 -0.65 -4.19
CA VAL A 321 16.53 -0.24 -3.74
C VAL A 321 16.58 1.19 -3.19
N LYS A 322 15.74 2.06 -3.75
CA LYS A 322 15.57 3.41 -3.22
C LYS A 322 14.58 3.35 -2.06
N ILE A 323 15.12 3.40 -0.84
CA ILE A 323 14.35 3.43 0.41
C ILE A 323 13.45 4.67 0.46
N ILE A 324 12.16 4.48 0.78
CA ILE A 324 11.20 5.56 0.98
C ILE A 324 11.23 6.02 2.44
N ASP A 325 12.04 7.05 2.69
CA ASP A 325 12.03 7.80 3.94
C ASP A 325 10.84 8.77 3.99
N LEU A 326 10.05 8.70 5.07
CA LEU A 326 8.88 9.57 5.25
C LEU A 326 9.27 11.03 5.57
N GLN A 327 10.48 11.28 6.08
CA GLN A 327 11.00 12.64 6.29
C GLN A 327 11.44 13.31 4.98
N SER A 328 11.53 12.56 3.87
CA SER A 328 11.89 13.14 2.58
C SER A 328 10.80 14.06 2.02
N PRO A 329 11.17 15.07 1.22
CA PRO A 329 10.21 15.95 0.56
C PRO A 329 9.19 15.18 -0.29
N ILE A 330 7.93 15.62 -0.31
CA ILE A 330 6.85 14.97 -1.07
C ILE A 330 7.23 14.80 -2.56
N SER A 331 7.91 15.81 -3.14
CA SER A 331 8.40 15.80 -4.53
C SER A 331 9.59 14.87 -4.80
N GLY A 332 10.18 14.27 -3.77
CA GLY A 332 11.18 13.21 -3.90
C GLY A 332 10.61 11.89 -4.43
N LEU A 333 9.28 11.72 -4.33
CA LEU A 333 8.53 10.54 -4.77
C LEU A 333 7.29 10.90 -5.60
N ILE A 334 6.43 11.81 -5.13
CA ILE A 334 5.16 12.12 -5.77
C ILE A 334 5.39 12.97 -7.03
N GLY A 335 4.72 12.59 -8.12
CA GLY A 335 4.93 13.13 -9.46
C GLY A 335 6.18 12.61 -10.17
N LYS A 336 6.98 11.75 -9.53
CA LYS A 336 8.15 11.14 -10.19
C LYS A 336 7.74 10.06 -11.18
N GLN A 337 8.59 9.92 -12.20
CA GLN A 337 8.44 9.01 -13.31
C GLN A 337 8.91 7.61 -12.96
N VAL A 338 8.07 6.62 -13.26
CA VAL A 338 8.32 5.20 -13.01
C VAL A 338 8.11 4.38 -14.28
N MET A 339 8.68 3.19 -14.29
CA MET A 339 8.46 2.15 -15.29
C MET A 339 8.35 0.78 -14.62
N LYS A 340 7.74 -0.18 -15.31
CA LYS A 340 7.72 -1.58 -14.87
C LYS A 340 7.84 -2.50 -16.07
N VAL A 341 8.39 -3.68 -15.85
CA VAL A 341 8.45 -4.77 -16.82
C VAL A 341 7.71 -5.96 -16.21
N GLY A 342 6.71 -6.48 -16.93
CA GLY A 342 5.87 -7.58 -16.47
C GLY A 342 5.38 -8.45 -17.61
N ARG A 343 5.06 -9.72 -17.32
CA ARG A 343 4.80 -10.75 -18.34
C ARG A 343 3.52 -10.55 -19.14
N SER A 344 2.64 -9.63 -18.75
CA SER A 344 1.36 -9.38 -19.45
C SER A 344 1.40 -8.13 -20.33
N SER A 345 1.94 -7.01 -19.83
CA SER A 345 2.02 -5.74 -20.60
C SER A 345 3.43 -5.33 -21.04
N GLY A 346 4.46 -6.11 -20.71
CA GLY A 346 5.84 -5.79 -21.08
C GLY A 346 6.36 -4.55 -20.36
N LEU A 347 7.15 -3.72 -21.05
CA LEU A 347 7.62 -2.44 -20.54
C LEU A 347 6.52 -1.37 -20.64
N THR A 348 6.10 -0.81 -19.51
CA THR A 348 5.18 0.35 -19.45
C THR A 348 5.77 1.49 -18.62
N ASN A 349 5.21 2.68 -18.77
CA ASN A 349 5.63 3.90 -18.08
C ASN A 349 4.45 4.52 -17.32
N GLY A 350 4.74 5.16 -16.20
CA GLY A 350 3.74 5.79 -15.34
C GLY A 350 4.34 6.87 -14.44
N SER A 351 3.51 7.46 -13.59
CA SER A 351 3.95 8.39 -12.55
C SER A 351 3.31 8.05 -11.20
N VAL A 352 4.04 8.26 -10.11
CA VAL A 352 3.52 8.08 -8.75
C VAL A 352 2.58 9.24 -8.43
N LEU A 353 1.27 8.99 -8.41
CA LEU A 353 0.26 10.02 -8.15
C LEU A 353 0.11 10.28 -6.64
N ALA A 354 0.19 9.23 -5.83
CA ALA A 354 -0.03 9.31 -4.38
C ALA A 354 0.74 8.22 -3.64
N TYR A 355 0.87 8.39 -2.32
CA TYR A 355 1.45 7.42 -1.40
C TYR A 355 0.50 7.08 -0.23
N ALA A 356 0.73 5.94 0.42
CA ALA A 356 0.00 5.38 1.56
C ALA A 356 -1.52 5.40 1.38
N LEU A 357 -2.04 4.82 0.30
CA LEU A 357 -3.48 4.73 0.05
C LEU A 357 -4.18 3.92 1.15
N GLU A 358 -5.01 4.59 1.96
CA GLU A 358 -5.91 4.07 2.97
C GLU A 358 -7.31 3.82 2.37
N TYR A 359 -7.93 2.67 2.65
CA TYR A 359 -9.32 2.36 2.29
C TYR A 359 -9.90 1.32 3.25
N ASN A 360 -11.23 1.23 3.34
CA ASN A 360 -11.90 0.17 4.08
C ASN A 360 -12.40 -0.93 3.13
N ASP A 361 -12.46 -2.17 3.59
CA ASP A 361 -13.19 -3.23 2.89
C ASP A 361 -14.70 -3.24 3.24
N GLU A 362 -15.45 -4.17 2.64
CA GLU A 362 -16.90 -4.34 2.88
C GLU A 362 -17.25 -4.72 4.32
N LYS A 363 -16.28 -5.21 5.10
CA LYS A 363 -16.43 -5.57 6.52
C LYS A 363 -16.04 -4.42 7.46
N GLY A 364 -15.54 -3.30 6.92
CA GLY A 364 -15.09 -2.13 7.67
C GLY A 364 -13.63 -2.20 8.12
N ILE A 365 -12.86 -3.21 7.72
CA ILE A 365 -11.44 -3.34 8.07
C ILE A 365 -10.63 -2.33 7.26
N CYS A 366 -9.75 -1.57 7.95
CA CYS A 366 -8.94 -0.54 7.33
C CYS A 366 -7.64 -1.15 6.77
N PHE A 367 -7.38 -0.89 5.48
CA PHE A 367 -6.17 -1.34 4.78
C PHE A 367 -5.35 -0.16 4.26
N LEU A 368 -4.03 -0.31 4.26
CA LEU A 368 -3.09 0.56 3.53
C LEU A 368 -2.30 -0.20 2.46
N THR A 369 -1.79 0.55 1.49
CA THR A 369 -0.87 0.12 0.43
C THR A 369 -0.03 1.33 0.01
N ASP A 370 1.24 1.12 -0.30
CA ASP A 370 2.22 2.20 -0.41
C ASP A 370 2.03 3.08 -1.65
N PHE A 371 2.11 2.55 -2.86
CA PHE A 371 2.11 3.38 -4.07
C PHE A 371 0.75 3.38 -4.77
N LEU A 372 0.35 4.56 -5.27
CA LEU A 372 -0.66 4.70 -6.31
C LEU A 372 0.00 5.25 -7.57
N VAL A 373 0.10 4.43 -8.61
CA VAL A 373 0.70 4.77 -9.91
C VAL A 373 -0.39 4.91 -10.98
N VAL A 374 -0.25 5.89 -11.88
CA VAL A 374 -1.09 6.05 -13.08
C VAL A 374 -0.21 5.95 -14.33
N GLY A 375 -0.67 5.24 -15.35
CA GLY A 375 0.07 5.03 -16.60
C GLY A 375 0.13 6.27 -17.50
N GLU A 376 1.19 6.41 -18.28
CA GLU A 376 1.36 7.54 -19.20
C GLU A 376 0.51 7.38 -20.48
N ASN A 377 0.28 8.49 -21.19
CA ASN A 377 -0.34 8.51 -22.52
C ASN A 377 -1.72 7.81 -22.62
N ARG A 378 -2.46 7.74 -21.50
CA ARG A 378 -3.74 7.00 -21.34
C ARG A 378 -3.63 5.48 -21.46
N GLN A 379 -2.42 4.92 -21.40
CA GLN A 379 -2.22 3.48 -21.28
C GLN A 379 -2.34 3.06 -19.81
N THR A 380 -2.63 1.79 -19.57
CA THR A 380 -2.59 1.23 -18.21
C THR A 380 -1.13 1.02 -17.81
N PHE A 381 -0.81 1.18 -16.53
CA PHE A 381 0.54 0.88 -16.04
C PHE A 381 0.75 -0.64 -15.89
N ASP A 382 -0.29 -1.39 -15.49
CA ASP A 382 -0.32 -2.85 -15.40
C ASP A 382 -1.47 -3.49 -16.20
N LEU A 383 -1.37 -4.80 -16.38
CA LEU A 383 -2.44 -5.73 -16.80
C LEU A 383 -2.45 -6.94 -15.86
N GLU A 384 -3.54 -7.71 -15.88
CA GLU A 384 -3.68 -8.97 -15.13
C GLU A 384 -2.51 -9.93 -15.44
N GLY A 385 -1.83 -10.43 -14.40
CA GLY A 385 -0.59 -11.22 -14.52
C GLY A 385 0.72 -10.40 -14.41
N ASP A 386 0.67 -9.06 -14.39
CA ASP A 386 1.82 -8.23 -14.02
C ASP A 386 2.04 -8.13 -12.49
N SER A 387 1.16 -8.72 -11.67
CA SER A 387 1.36 -8.91 -10.22
C SER A 387 2.75 -9.47 -9.94
N GLY A 388 3.50 -8.80 -9.07
CA GLY A 388 4.89 -9.13 -8.75
C GLY A 388 5.93 -8.32 -9.53
N SER A 389 5.56 -7.58 -10.57
CA SER A 389 6.50 -6.71 -11.31
C SER A 389 7.09 -5.61 -10.41
N LEU A 390 8.37 -5.27 -10.61
CA LEU A 390 8.97 -4.12 -9.94
C LEU A 390 8.42 -2.78 -10.47
N ILE A 391 8.13 -1.87 -9.55
CA ILE A 391 7.96 -0.45 -9.81
C ILE A 391 9.34 0.19 -9.70
N ILE A 392 9.88 0.62 -10.84
CA ILE A 392 11.24 1.15 -10.97
C ILE A 392 11.16 2.66 -11.20
N LEU A 393 11.77 3.43 -10.32
CA LEU A 393 11.96 4.87 -10.48
C LEU A 393 12.98 5.13 -11.60
N LYS A 394 12.63 5.98 -12.57
CA LYS A 394 13.59 6.44 -13.58
C LYS A 394 14.65 7.31 -12.89
N GLY A 395 15.92 6.98 -13.07
CA GLY A 395 17.03 7.83 -12.64
C GLY A 395 17.09 9.12 -13.47
N ASP A 396 17.75 10.15 -12.94
CA ASP A 396 18.09 11.32 -13.74
C ASP A 396 19.24 10.96 -14.74
N VAL A 397 19.59 11.86 -15.66
CA VAL A 397 20.50 11.55 -16.78
C VAL A 397 21.88 11.11 -16.28
N GLY A 398 22.19 9.81 -16.44
CA GLY A 398 23.43 9.17 -16.01
C GLY A 398 23.32 8.38 -14.70
N GLU A 399 22.19 8.42 -14.02
CA GLU A 399 21.90 7.58 -12.84
C GLU A 399 21.24 6.26 -13.25
N LYS A 400 21.52 5.18 -12.49
CA LYS A 400 20.81 3.91 -12.66
C LYS A 400 19.35 4.05 -12.21
N ALA A 401 18.43 3.41 -12.92
CA ALA A 401 17.05 3.30 -12.48
C ALA A 401 16.96 2.46 -11.19
N GLN A 402 16.15 2.89 -10.22
CA GLN A 402 16.12 2.28 -8.88
C GLN A 402 14.75 1.68 -8.57
N PRO A 403 14.65 0.41 -8.15
CA PRO A 403 13.38 -0.15 -7.71
C PRO A 403 12.91 0.50 -6.40
N ILE A 404 11.63 0.85 -6.33
CA ILE A 404 10.99 1.44 -5.15
C ILE A 404 9.87 0.56 -4.59
N GLY A 405 9.28 -0.31 -5.41
CA GLY A 405 8.13 -1.10 -5.01
C GLY A 405 7.90 -2.34 -5.85
N ILE A 406 6.91 -3.13 -5.45
CA ILE A 406 6.38 -4.27 -6.19
C ILE A 406 4.89 -4.03 -6.46
N ILE A 407 4.44 -4.33 -7.68
CA ILE A 407 3.01 -4.25 -8.04
C ILE A 407 2.26 -5.32 -7.27
N TRP A 408 1.17 -4.92 -6.60
CA TRP A 408 0.24 -5.83 -5.92
C TRP A 408 -1.04 -6.09 -6.71
N GLY A 409 -1.48 -5.10 -7.48
CA GLY A 409 -2.69 -5.15 -8.29
C GLY A 409 -3.34 -3.77 -8.42
N GLY A 410 -4.37 -3.63 -9.24
CA GLY A 410 -4.98 -2.33 -9.54
C GLY A 410 -6.45 -2.41 -9.92
N THR A 411 -7.04 -1.24 -10.20
CA THR A 411 -8.35 -0.91 -10.82
C THR A 411 -9.50 -1.93 -10.88
N ALA A 412 -9.26 -3.16 -11.36
CA ALA A 412 -10.25 -4.15 -11.81
C ALA A 412 -11.46 -4.33 -10.88
N ASN A 413 -11.26 -4.27 -9.57
CA ASN A 413 -12.30 -4.48 -8.55
C ASN A 413 -12.64 -3.23 -7.72
N ARG A 414 -12.10 -2.04 -8.02
CA ARG A 414 -12.22 -0.83 -7.17
C ARG A 414 -12.53 0.48 -7.89
N GLY A 415 -12.75 0.43 -9.21
CA GLY A 415 -13.12 1.59 -10.01
C GLY A 415 -11.92 2.44 -10.45
N ARG A 416 -12.21 3.45 -11.30
CA ARG A 416 -11.21 4.24 -12.05
C ARG A 416 -11.15 5.70 -11.60
N LEU A 417 -9.99 6.33 -11.69
CA LEU A 417 -9.76 7.72 -11.25
C LEU A 417 -10.25 8.75 -12.28
N LYS A 418 -11.18 9.62 -11.90
CA LYS A 418 -11.66 10.70 -12.77
C LYS A 418 -10.88 11.99 -12.54
N LEU A 419 -9.70 12.08 -13.14
CA LEU A 419 -8.78 13.21 -12.96
C LEU A 419 -9.22 14.47 -13.72
N LYS A 420 -9.95 14.32 -14.84
CA LYS A 420 -10.32 15.44 -15.72
C LYS A 420 -11.76 15.36 -16.22
N VAL A 421 -12.46 16.50 -16.20
CA VAL A 421 -13.82 16.61 -16.75
C VAL A 421 -13.77 16.47 -18.27
N GLY A 422 -14.68 15.66 -18.83
CA GLY A 422 -14.76 15.42 -20.27
C GLY A 422 -13.73 14.42 -20.83
N GLN A 423 -12.98 13.73 -19.96
CA GLN A 423 -12.12 12.60 -20.34
C GLN A 423 -12.59 11.32 -19.65
N ALA A 424 -12.22 10.17 -20.20
CA ALA A 424 -12.48 8.88 -19.59
C ALA A 424 -11.73 8.77 -18.25
N PRO A 425 -12.26 8.05 -17.25
CA PRO A 425 -11.52 7.70 -16.05
C PRO A 425 -10.23 6.93 -16.36
N GLU A 426 -9.21 7.13 -15.53
CA GLU A 426 -7.88 6.55 -15.70
C GLU A 426 -7.72 5.31 -14.80
N ASN A 427 -7.00 4.32 -15.31
CA ASN A 427 -6.63 3.13 -14.54
C ASN A 427 -5.44 3.45 -13.64
N TRP A 428 -5.39 2.79 -12.50
CA TRP A 428 -4.36 2.97 -11.48
C TRP A 428 -3.90 1.63 -10.92
N THR A 429 -2.64 1.61 -10.52
CA THR A 429 -1.94 0.44 -9.98
C THR A 429 -1.55 0.70 -8.54
N SER A 430 -1.74 -0.30 -7.69
CA SER A 430 -1.32 -0.31 -6.30
C SER A 430 0.02 -1.04 -6.17
N GLY A 431 0.93 -0.49 -5.37
CA GLY A 431 2.21 -1.13 -5.06
C GLY A 431 2.54 -1.14 -3.57
N VAL A 432 3.52 -1.97 -3.21
CA VAL A 432 4.07 -2.10 -1.85
C VAL A 432 5.51 -1.61 -1.85
N ASP A 433 5.95 -0.93 -0.78
CA ASP A 433 7.34 -0.50 -0.57
C ASP A 433 8.29 -1.72 -0.57
N LEU A 434 9.20 -1.75 -1.54
CA LEU A 434 10.11 -2.88 -1.72
C LEU A 434 11.14 -2.96 -0.59
N GLY A 435 11.67 -1.82 -0.12
CA GLY A 435 12.67 -1.81 0.94
C GLY A 435 12.10 -2.34 2.26
N ARG A 436 10.86 -1.95 2.59
CA ARG A 436 10.14 -2.48 3.76
C ARG A 436 9.79 -3.97 3.60
N LEU A 437 9.39 -4.39 2.39
CA LEU A 437 9.06 -5.79 2.12
C LEU A 437 10.28 -6.71 2.19
N LEU A 438 11.42 -6.29 1.64
CA LEU A 438 12.68 -7.02 1.72
C LEU A 438 13.17 -7.13 3.17
N ASN A 439 13.08 -6.06 3.96
CA ASN A 439 13.40 -6.10 5.40
C ASN A 439 12.48 -7.07 6.16
N LEU A 440 11.16 -7.06 5.88
CA LEU A 440 10.18 -7.95 6.52
C LEU A 440 10.40 -9.43 6.17
N LEU A 441 10.91 -9.71 4.96
CA LEU A 441 11.25 -11.05 4.50
C LEU A 441 12.73 -11.41 4.70
N GLU A 442 13.53 -10.54 5.33
CA GLU A 442 14.98 -10.70 5.55
C GLU A 442 15.73 -11.09 4.25
N LEU A 443 15.62 -10.21 3.24
CA LEU A 443 16.15 -10.41 1.89
C LEU A 443 17.04 -9.25 1.45
N ASP A 444 18.10 -9.54 0.70
CA ASP A 444 18.90 -8.57 -0.03
C ASP A 444 18.56 -8.61 -1.53
N LEU A 445 18.49 -7.44 -2.19
CA LEU A 445 18.32 -7.37 -3.65
C LEU A 445 19.65 -7.70 -4.35
N ILE A 446 19.61 -8.57 -5.37
CA ILE A 446 20.77 -8.84 -6.23
C ILE A 446 20.64 -8.03 -7.53
N THR A 447 21.55 -7.08 -7.75
CA THR A 447 21.59 -6.20 -8.94
C THR A 447 22.72 -6.54 -9.92
N THR A 448 23.68 -7.38 -9.52
CA THR A 448 24.89 -7.71 -10.29
C THR A 448 25.10 -9.21 -10.45
N ASN A 449 25.89 -9.60 -11.46
CA ASN A 449 26.22 -11.01 -11.72
C ASN A 449 27.18 -11.59 -10.67
N GLU A 450 27.95 -10.75 -10.00
CA GLU A 450 28.81 -11.11 -8.86
C GLU A 450 27.94 -11.56 -7.67
N GLY A 451 26.87 -10.83 -7.37
CA GLY A 451 25.96 -11.16 -6.28
C GLY A 451 25.17 -12.47 -6.47
N LEU A 452 25.10 -13.01 -7.70
CA LEU A 452 24.56 -14.35 -7.99
C LEU A 452 25.54 -15.49 -7.62
N ARG A 453 26.82 -15.19 -7.36
CA ARG A 453 27.89 -16.18 -7.14
C ARG A 453 28.44 -16.21 -5.72
N GLU A 454 28.28 -15.10 -4.99
CA GLU A 454 28.52 -15.01 -3.54
C GLU A 454 27.43 -15.74 -2.74
#